data_AF-A0A5M3XFZ7-F1
#
_entry.id   AF-A0A5M3XFZ7-F1
#
_cell.length_a   1.000
_cell.length_b   1.000
_cell.length_c   1.000
_cell.angle_alpha   90.00
_cell.angle_beta   90.00
_cell.angle_gamma   90.00
#
_symmetry.space_group_name_H-M   'P 1'
#
loop_
_entity.id
_entity.type
_entity.pdbx_description
1 polymer ?
#
loop_
_entity_poly.entity_id
_entity_poly.type
_entity_poly.pdbx_seq_one_letter_code
_entity_poly.pdbx_strand_id
1 'polypeptide(L)'
;MRDPELVSCAQRAAAELERAWGHWRATRGRPADMSIESVASYVAHSIDHPWGRPRVVLGLDAEDARELAALLHKQEATEPAW
;
A
#
# COMPACT_ATOMS: atom_id res chain seq x y z
N MET A 1 -15.42 -18.20 -10.61
CA MET A 1 -15.35 -18.66 -9.22
C MET A 1 -14.34 -17.78 -8.51
N ARG A 2 -14.69 -17.19 -7.35
CA ARG A 2 -13.77 -16.39 -6.53
C ARG A 2 -12.59 -17.27 -6.17
N ASP A 3 -11.37 -16.89 -6.56
CA ASP A 3 -10.20 -17.64 -6.12
C ASP A 3 -9.88 -17.21 -4.68
N PRO A 4 -10.13 -18.07 -3.67
CA PRO A 4 -9.88 -17.74 -2.28
C PRO A 4 -8.39 -17.45 -2.01
N GLU A 5 -7.49 -18.04 -2.80
CA GLU A 5 -6.05 -17.82 -2.69
C GLU A 5 -5.68 -16.39 -3.11
N LEU A 6 -6.31 -15.87 -4.17
CA LEU A 6 -6.09 -14.49 -4.62
C LEU A 6 -6.60 -13.46 -3.59
N VAL A 7 -7.71 -13.75 -2.91
CA VAL A 7 -8.22 -12.87 -1.84
C VAL A 7 -7.28 -12.90 -0.64
N SER A 8 -6.84 -14.09 -0.23
CA SER A 8 -5.86 -14.24 0.86
C SER A 8 -4.54 -13.54 0.52
N CYS A 9 -4.09 -13.63 -0.73
CA CYS A 9 -2.90 -12.93 -1.22
C CYS A 9 -3.03 -11.41 -1.06
N ALA A 10 -4.13 -10.81 -1.52
CA ALA A 10 -4.34 -9.37 -1.38
C ALA A 10 -4.44 -8.91 0.08
N GLN A 11 -5.06 -9.71 0.95
CA GLN A 11 -5.13 -9.41 2.38
C GLN A 11 -3.74 -9.46 3.04
N ARG A 12 -2.92 -10.47 2.73
CA ARG A 12 -1.53 -10.55 3.22
C ARG A 12 -0.70 -9.36 2.74
N ALA A 13 -0.83 -9.01 1.46
CA ALA A 13 -0.13 -7.87 0.87
C ALA A 13 -0.51 -6.55 1.57
N ALA A 14 -1.80 -6.34 1.86
CA ALA A 14 -2.24 -5.16 2.62
C ALA A 14 -1.63 -5.12 4.03
N ALA A 15 -1.62 -6.25 4.74
CA ALA A 15 -1.07 -6.33 6.10
C ALA A 15 0.46 -6.12 6.13
N GLU A 16 1.19 -6.63 5.14
CA GLU A 16 2.62 -6.40 4.99
C GLU A 16 2.93 -4.93 4.71
N LEU A 17 2.14 -4.31 3.82
CA LEU A 17 2.28 -2.89 3.49
C LEU A 17 2.03 -2.00 4.71
N GLU A 18 1.00 -2.29 5.50
CA GLU A 18 0.69 -1.56 6.74
C GLU A 18 1.89 -1.57 7.71
N ARG A 19 2.50 -2.74 7.91
CA ARG A 19 3.67 -2.89 8.79
C ARG A 19 4.88 -2.13 8.25
N ALA A 20 5.15 -2.25 6.96
CA ALA A 20 6.28 -1.56 6.32
C ALA A 20 6.10 -0.03 6.38
N TRP A 21 4.88 0.45 6.15
CA TRP A 21 4.54 1.87 6.22
C TRP A 21 4.72 2.42 7.64
N GLY A 22 4.18 1.72 8.65
CA GLY A 22 4.35 2.11 10.06
C GLY A 22 5.81 2.17 10.48
N HIS A 23 6.62 1.19 10.06
CA HIS A 23 8.06 1.20 10.32
C HIS A 23 8.75 2.39 9.64
N TRP A 24 8.49 2.62 8.36
CA TRP A 24 9.07 3.73 7.60
C TRP A 24 8.73 5.09 8.23
N ARG A 25 7.47 5.32 8.60
CA ARG A 25 7.01 6.52 9.31
C ARG A 25 7.73 6.71 10.66
N ALA A 26 7.89 5.63 11.44
CA ALA A 26 8.61 5.65 12.70
C ALA A 26 10.09 6.05 12.53
N THR A 27 10.77 5.56 11.49
CA THR A 27 12.17 5.95 11.22
C THR A 27 12.35 7.45 10.92
N ARG A 28 11.27 8.15 10.54
CA ARG A 28 11.26 9.60 10.30
C ARG A 28 10.75 10.43 11.49
N GLY A 29 10.55 9.80 12.65
CA GLY A 29 10.05 10.49 13.84
C GLY A 29 8.57 10.90 13.75
N ARG A 30 7.84 10.34 12.79
CA ARG A 30 6.38 10.54 12.62
C ARG A 30 5.68 9.24 12.97
N PRO A 31 5.62 8.80 14.24
CA PRO A 31 4.91 7.57 14.59
C PRO A 31 3.50 7.63 14.02
N ALA A 32 3.01 6.52 13.48
CA ALA A 32 1.62 6.41 13.07
C ALA A 32 0.78 6.83 14.27
N ASP A 33 0.10 7.97 14.16
CA ASP A 33 -0.81 8.38 15.21
C ASP A 33 -1.86 7.28 15.28
N MET A 34 -2.10 6.74 16.48
CA MET A 34 -2.98 5.58 16.69
C MET A 34 -4.44 5.89 16.28
N SER A 35 -4.73 7.14 15.95
CA SER A 35 -5.99 7.64 15.41
C SER A 35 -6.10 7.58 13.87
N ILE A 36 -5.00 7.31 13.15
CA ILE A 36 -4.99 7.30 11.68
C ILE A 36 -5.63 6.00 11.19
N GLU A 37 -6.62 6.14 10.30
CA GLU A 37 -7.26 5.04 9.59
C GLU A 37 -6.23 4.14 8.89
N SER A 38 -6.54 2.85 8.71
CA SER A 38 -5.62 1.91 8.07
C SER A 38 -5.10 2.42 6.73
N VAL A 39 -3.78 2.45 6.58
CA VAL A 39 -3.11 2.98 5.38
C VAL A 39 -3.32 2.05 4.18
N ALA A 40 -3.39 0.74 4.42
CA ALA A 40 -3.63 -0.27 3.40
C ALA A 40 -4.87 -1.10 3.75
N SER A 41 -5.85 -1.05 2.86
CA SER A 41 -7.04 -1.92 2.87
C SER A 41 -7.00 -2.89 1.70
N TYR A 42 -7.74 -3.99 1.74
CA TYR A 42 -7.92 -4.85 0.57
C TYR A 42 -9.36 -4.81 0.10
N VAL A 43 -9.56 -4.86 -1.22
CA VAL A 43 -10.89 -5.07 -1.81
C VAL A 43 -10.85 -6.33 -2.65
N ALA A 44 -11.77 -7.25 -2.36
CA ALA A 44 -11.90 -8.49 -3.12
C ALA A 44 -12.45 -8.23 -4.55
N HIS A 45 -13.11 -7.09 -4.74
CA HIS A 45 -13.68 -6.66 -6.01
C HIS A 45 -13.70 -5.12 -6.07
N SER A 46 -13.43 -4.54 -7.25
CA SER A 46 -13.56 -3.11 -7.53
C SER A 46 -14.61 -2.94 -8.62
N ILE A 47 -15.58 -2.05 -8.41
CA ILE A 47 -16.67 -1.79 -9.37
C ILE A 47 -16.15 -0.95 -10.55
N ASP A 48 -15.21 -0.04 -10.28
CA ASP A 48 -14.72 0.94 -11.24
C ASP A 48 -13.63 0.42 -12.20
N HIS A 49 -13.10 -0.78 -11.96
CA HIS A 49 -12.07 -1.37 -12.82
C HIS A 49 -12.57 -2.65 -13.51
N PRO A 50 -12.31 -2.82 -14.82
CA PRO A 50 -12.92 -3.86 -15.65
C PRO A 50 -12.55 -5.30 -15.27
N TRP A 51 -11.63 -5.52 -14.33
CA TRP A 51 -11.18 -6.85 -13.93
C TRP A 51 -11.25 -6.99 -12.41
N GLY A 52 -12.26 -7.74 -11.95
CA GLY A 52 -12.56 -8.09 -10.56
C GLY A 52 -11.51 -8.94 -9.84
N ARG A 53 -10.24 -8.53 -9.92
CA ARG A 53 -9.10 -9.09 -9.20
C ARG A 53 -8.98 -8.45 -7.82
N PRO A 54 -8.70 -9.24 -6.77
CA PRO A 54 -8.35 -8.73 -5.45
C PRO A 54 -7.17 -7.76 -5.53
N ARG A 55 -7.24 -6.66 -4.78
CA ARG A 55 -6.20 -5.61 -4.77
C ARG A 55 -6.09 -4.94 -3.41
N VAL A 56 -4.98 -4.25 -3.20
CA VAL A 56 -4.74 -3.37 -2.05
C VAL A 56 -5.11 -1.92 -2.45
N VAL A 57 -5.79 -1.22 -1.57
CA VAL A 57 -6.17 0.20 -1.66
C VAL A 57 -5.40 0.95 -0.60
N LEU A 58 -4.79 2.06 -0.99
CA LEU A 58 -4.03 2.92 -0.09
C LEU A 58 -4.88 4.14 0.33
N GLY A 59 -5.11 4.29 1.63
CA GLY A 59 -5.70 5.47 2.25
C GLY A 59 -4.60 6.38 2.78
N LEU A 60 -4.11 7.30 1.94
CA LEU A 60 -3.05 8.25 2.30
C LEU A 60 -3.58 9.67 2.25
N ASP A 61 -3.14 10.52 3.18
CA ASP A 61 -3.30 11.96 3.02
C ASP A 61 -2.40 12.51 1.91
N ALA A 62 -2.58 13.79 1.57
CA ALA A 62 -1.84 14.41 0.48
C ALA A 62 -0.33 14.55 0.75
N GLU A 63 0.10 14.63 2.01
CA GLU A 63 1.52 14.71 2.36
C GLU A 63 2.17 13.34 2.22
N ASP A 64 1.55 12.31 2.79
CA ASP A 64 2.01 10.92 2.73
C ASP A 64 2.03 10.38 1.29
N ALA A 65 1.01 10.72 0.49
CA ALA A 65 0.98 10.35 -0.93
C ALA A 65 2.17 10.97 -1.72
N ARG A 66 2.53 12.23 -1.41
CA ARG A 66 3.70 12.89 -2.04
C ARG A 66 5.01 12.26 -1.60
N GLU A 67 5.14 11.92 -0.32
CA GLU A 67 6.33 11.24 0.17
C GLU A 67 6.50 9.86 -0.47
N LEU A 68 5.41 9.08 -0.59
CA LEU A 68 5.43 7.81 -1.29
C LEU A 68 5.85 7.97 -2.76
N ALA A 69 5.29 8.94 -3.48
CA ALA A 69 5.68 9.22 -4.86
C ALA A 69 7.17 9.57 -4.98
N ALA A 70 7.70 10.39 -4.07
CA ALA A 70 9.11 10.74 -4.05
C ALA A 70 10.03 9.55 -3.73
N LEU A 71 9.60 8.61 -2.90
CA LEU A 71 10.34 7.37 -2.63
C LEU A 71 10.41 6.47 -3.85
N LEU A 72 9.27 6.22 -4.51
CA LEU A 72 9.19 5.36 -5.69
C LEU A 72 10.07 5.90 -6.82
N HIS A 73 10.03 7.22 -7.05
CA HIS A 73 10.88 7.85 -8.07
C HIS A 73 12.38 7.75 -7.77
N LYS A 74 12.78 7.80 -6.49
CA LYS A 74 14.18 7.60 -6.08
C LYS A 74 14.65 6.16 -6.29
N GLN A 75 13.77 5.17 -6.10
CA GLN A 75 14.10 3.76 -6.35
C GLN A 75 14.27 3.50 -7.86
N GLU A 76 13.39 4.05 -8.69
CA GLU A 76 13.50 3.98 -10.15
C GLU A 76 14.81 4.59 -10.66
N ALA A 77 15.26 5.70 -10.07
CA ALA A 77 16.55 6.30 -10.40
C ALA A 77 17.77 5.50 -9.91
N THR A 78 17.58 4.53 -9.01
CA THR A 78 18.65 3.71 -8.42
C THR A 78 18.80 2.35 -9.12
N GLU A 79 17.80 1.86 -9.86
CA GLU A 79 17.96 0.70 -10.74
C GLU A 79 18.73 1.11 -12.01
N PRO A 80 20.00 0.71 -12.19
CA PRO A 80 20.64 0.86 -13.49
C PRO A 80 20.00 -0.16 -14.44
N ALA A 81 19.48 0.32 -15.56
CA ALA A 81 19.10 -0.54 -16.68
C ALA A 81 20.35 -1.32 -17.14
N TRP A 82 20.41 -2.60 -16.81
CA TRP A 82 21.36 -3.56 -17.38
C TRP A 82 20.61 -4.46 -18.36
#